data_AF-A0A821SVY3-F1
#
_entry.id   AF-A0A821SVY3-F1
#
_cell.length_a   1.000
_cell.length_b   1.000
_cell.length_c   1.000
_cell.angle_alpha   90.00
_cell.angle_beta   90.00
_cell.angle_gamma   90.00
#
_symmetry.space_group_name_H-M   'P 1'
#
loop_
_entity.id
_entity.type
_entity.pdbx_description
1 polymer ?
#
loop_
_entity_poly.entity_id
_entity_poly.type
_entity_poly.pdbx_seq_one_letter_code
_entity_poly.pdbx_strand_id
1 'polypeptide(L)'
;MPSNSKTAEEIQSSLVQVTNWARSNCEWDKVYQYIVLNPADFFAILPDRRWSISHQVVLHGNVDLFKRFLALFSDENIDIRIKTKDNKTFLDIAKEQQSTHQAMYSYIEHLFLQDELIEQAKQSNWRDVIEILEKDNKLANEKPPYSPCFLIHYVIENSES
;
A
#
# COMPACT_ATOMS: atom_id res chain seq x y z
N MET A 1 -20.43 -42.92 -2.09
CA MET A 1 -20.03 -41.56 -1.67
C MET A 1 -19.09 -41.65 -0.48
N PRO A 2 -17.84 -41.24 -0.64
CA PRO A 2 -17.07 -40.66 0.45
C PRO A 2 -16.95 -39.15 0.21
N SER A 3 -17.51 -38.40 1.15
CA SER A 3 -17.41 -36.95 1.29
C SER A 3 -15.94 -36.51 1.21
N ASN A 4 -15.57 -35.80 0.15
CA ASN A 4 -14.28 -35.11 0.08
C ASN A 4 -14.48 -33.68 0.59
N SER A 5 -14.91 -33.57 1.85
CA SER A 5 -14.89 -32.32 2.61
C SER A 5 -13.45 -32.06 3.05
N LYS A 6 -12.61 -31.61 2.13
CA LYS A 6 -11.50 -30.70 2.51
C LYS A 6 -12.12 -29.33 2.74
N THR A 7 -12.94 -29.23 3.78
CA THR A 7 -13.32 -27.94 4.34
C THR A 7 -12.04 -27.21 4.70
N ALA A 8 -12.02 -25.93 4.35
CA ALA A 8 -10.99 -24.96 4.71
C ALA A 8 -10.65 -25.09 6.19
N GLU A 9 -9.66 -25.93 6.48
CA GLU A 9 -9.06 -26.05 7.80
C GLU A 9 -8.44 -24.68 8.03
N GLU A 10 -9.08 -23.94 8.92
CA GLU A 10 -8.79 -22.55 9.27
C GLU A 10 -7.29 -22.40 9.46
N ILE A 11 -6.63 -21.75 8.50
CA ILE A 11 -5.28 -21.24 8.69
C ILE A 11 -5.44 -20.05 9.63
N GLN A 12 -5.69 -20.34 10.91
CA GLN A 12 -5.59 -19.39 12.01
C GLN A 12 -4.09 -19.16 12.29
N SER A 13 -3.35 -18.73 11.27
CA SER A 13 -1.95 -18.34 11.41
C SER A 13 -1.89 -17.08 12.25
N SER A 14 -0.95 -17.00 13.18
CA SER A 14 -0.74 -15.77 13.93
C SER A 14 -0.04 -14.72 13.05
N LEU A 15 -0.26 -13.44 13.32
CA LEU A 15 0.47 -12.34 12.65
C LEU A 15 2.00 -12.52 12.73
N VAL A 16 2.50 -13.11 13.83
CA VAL A 16 3.93 -13.47 13.98
C VAL A 16 4.38 -14.45 12.90
N GLN A 17 3.60 -15.51 12.65
CA GLN A 17 3.90 -16.50 11.62
C GLN A 17 3.87 -15.88 10.22
N VAL A 18 2.85 -15.07 9.93
CA VAL A 18 2.66 -14.44 8.61
C VAL A 18 3.76 -13.42 8.33
N THR A 19 4.19 -12.67 9.35
CA THR A 19 5.34 -11.76 9.24
C THR A 19 6.63 -12.53 8.91
N ASN A 20 6.81 -13.73 9.47
CA ASN A 20 7.96 -14.58 9.14
C ASN A 20 7.90 -15.11 7.71
N TRP A 21 6.71 -15.49 7.22
CA TRP A 21 6.50 -15.87 5.82
C TRP A 21 6.89 -14.75 4.86
N ALA A 22 6.44 -13.52 5.13
CA ALA A 22 6.79 -12.35 4.32
C ALA A 22 8.30 -12.09 4.30
N ARG A 23 8.95 -12.08 5.47
CA ARG A 23 10.37 -11.70 5.61
C ARG A 23 11.36 -12.78 5.15
N SER A 24 11.15 -14.02 5.59
CA SER A 24 12.18 -15.07 5.49
C SER A 24 11.99 -15.97 4.27
N ASN A 25 10.74 -16.26 3.92
CA ASN A 25 10.42 -17.28 2.91
C ASN A 25 9.78 -16.70 1.65
N CYS A 26 9.40 -15.41 1.66
CA CYS A 26 8.67 -14.78 0.56
C CYS A 26 7.42 -15.58 0.13
N GLU A 27 6.71 -16.19 1.10
CA GLU A 27 5.51 -17.02 0.84
C GLU A 27 4.28 -16.14 0.58
N TRP A 28 4.36 -15.30 -0.47
CA TRP A 28 3.42 -14.21 -0.73
C TRP A 28 1.98 -14.66 -0.93
N ASP A 29 1.75 -15.85 -1.48
CA ASP A 29 0.39 -16.38 -1.63
C ASP A 29 -0.27 -16.67 -0.28
N LYS A 30 0.48 -17.20 0.69
CA LYS A 30 -0.05 -17.44 2.05
C LYS A 30 -0.24 -16.13 2.81
N VAL A 31 0.71 -15.20 2.66
CA VAL A 31 0.59 -13.84 3.22
C VAL A 31 -0.66 -13.17 2.65
N TYR A 32 -0.88 -13.25 1.34
CA TYR A 32 -2.05 -12.67 0.70
C TYR A 32 -3.35 -13.29 1.21
N GLN A 33 -3.45 -14.61 1.27
CA GLN A 33 -4.61 -15.31 1.80
C GLN A 33 -4.95 -14.87 3.24
N TYR A 34 -3.93 -14.69 4.07
CA TYR A 34 -4.12 -14.20 5.43
C TYR A 34 -4.59 -12.74 5.49
N ILE A 35 -3.97 -11.84 4.71
CA ILE A 35 -4.31 -10.40 4.71
C ILE A 35 -5.71 -10.14 4.14
N VAL A 36 -6.19 -10.93 3.18
CA VAL A 36 -7.58 -10.86 2.72
C VAL A 36 -8.57 -11.02 3.88
N LEU A 37 -8.25 -11.89 4.84
CA LEU A 37 -9.08 -12.14 6.02
C LEU A 37 -8.80 -11.13 7.16
N ASN A 38 -7.61 -10.53 7.19
CA ASN A 38 -7.14 -9.61 8.23
C ASN A 38 -6.44 -8.37 7.62
N PRO A 39 -7.14 -7.46 6.92
CA PRO A 39 -6.48 -6.37 6.19
C PRO A 39 -5.66 -5.43 7.08
N ALA A 40 -6.14 -5.17 8.30
CA ALA A 40 -5.46 -4.29 9.26
C ALA A 40 -4.03 -4.76 9.61
N ASP A 41 -3.78 -6.07 9.55
CA ASP A 41 -2.48 -6.65 9.87
C ASP A 41 -1.39 -6.33 8.82
N PHE A 42 -1.78 -5.86 7.63
CA PHE A 42 -0.84 -5.51 6.57
C PHE A 42 0.08 -4.35 6.98
N PHE A 43 -0.49 -3.36 7.66
CA PHE A 43 0.21 -2.18 8.16
C PHE A 43 0.68 -2.32 9.62
N ALA A 44 0.22 -3.34 10.33
CA ALA A 44 0.57 -3.56 11.74
C ALA A 44 2.06 -3.86 11.94
N ILE A 45 2.67 -3.20 12.94
CA ILE A 45 4.05 -3.46 13.37
C ILE A 45 4.03 -4.15 14.73
N LEU A 46 4.44 -5.42 14.76
CA LEU A 46 4.54 -6.19 15.99
C LEU A 46 5.57 -5.58 16.99
N PRO A 47 5.39 -5.72 18.31
CA PRO A 47 6.30 -5.17 19.33
C PRO A 47 7.79 -5.55 19.16
N ASP A 48 8.06 -6.72 18.61
CA ASP A 48 9.43 -7.25 18.47
C ASP A 48 9.94 -7.14 17.02
N ARG A 49 9.23 -6.37 16.19
CA ARG A 49 9.53 -6.17 14.77
C ARG A 49 9.80 -4.71 14.46
N ARG A 50 10.72 -4.48 13.53
CA ARG A 50 11.05 -3.13 13.02
C ARG A 50 10.03 -2.69 11.96
N TRP A 51 9.57 -3.64 11.15
CA TRP A 51 8.81 -3.44 9.91
C TRP A 51 7.50 -4.23 9.95
N SER A 52 6.44 -3.71 9.33
CA SER A 52 5.19 -4.44 9.04
C SER A 52 5.35 -5.34 7.81
N ILE A 53 4.29 -6.07 7.44
CA ILE A 53 4.23 -6.85 6.21
C ILE A 53 4.33 -5.93 4.98
N SER A 54 3.63 -4.80 4.96
CA SER A 54 3.67 -3.86 3.84
C SER A 54 5.07 -3.34 3.53
N HIS A 55 5.87 -3.03 4.55
CA HIS A 55 7.28 -2.66 4.38
C HIS A 55 8.12 -3.80 3.76
N GLN A 56 7.86 -5.07 4.13
CA GLN A 56 8.56 -6.21 3.51
C GLN A 56 8.22 -6.32 2.03
N VAL A 57 6.96 -6.13 1.64
CA VAL A 57 6.56 -6.17 0.23
C VAL A 57 7.30 -5.11 -0.59
N VAL A 58 7.42 -3.89 -0.05
CA VAL A 58 8.18 -2.80 -0.69
C VAL A 58 9.67 -3.16 -0.78
N LEU A 59 10.26 -3.68 0.30
CA LEU A 59 11.67 -4.11 0.30
C LEU A 59 11.96 -5.12 -0.81
N HIS A 60 11.08 -6.11 -1.01
CA HIS A 60 11.27 -7.17 -1.99
C HIS A 60 10.95 -6.75 -3.45
N GLY A 61 10.43 -5.54 -3.66
CA GLY A 61 10.37 -4.92 -4.98
C GLY A 61 9.32 -5.47 -5.95
N ASN A 62 8.39 -6.33 -5.52
CA ASN A 62 7.34 -6.87 -6.38
C ASN A 62 6.14 -5.90 -6.48
N VAL A 63 6.16 -5.06 -7.53
CA VAL A 63 5.16 -4.01 -7.76
C VAL A 63 3.75 -4.57 -7.94
N ASP A 64 3.58 -5.63 -8.72
CA ASP A 64 2.25 -6.20 -9.00
C ASP A 64 1.64 -6.82 -7.75
N LEU A 65 2.46 -7.49 -6.93
CA LEU A 65 2.04 -7.99 -5.63
C LEU A 65 1.61 -6.84 -4.71
N PHE A 66 2.39 -5.76 -4.66
CA PHE A 66 2.06 -4.61 -3.82
C PHE A 66 0.73 -3.96 -4.26
N LYS A 67 0.54 -3.73 -5.56
CA LYS A 67 -0.74 -3.26 -6.13
C LYS A 67 -1.91 -4.15 -5.73
N ARG A 68 -1.70 -5.47 -5.80
CA ARG A 68 -2.73 -6.46 -5.45
C ARG A 68 -3.08 -6.43 -3.96
N PHE A 69 -2.12 -6.14 -3.07
CA PHE A 69 -2.41 -5.87 -1.66
C PHE A 69 -3.14 -4.55 -1.47
N LEU A 70 -2.71 -3.47 -2.12
CA LEU A 70 -3.37 -2.15 -2.01
C LEU A 70 -4.84 -2.19 -2.45
N ALA A 71 -5.17 -3.01 -3.44
CA ALA A 71 -6.55 -3.23 -3.90
C ALA A 71 -7.48 -3.89 -2.86
N LEU A 72 -6.97 -4.33 -1.70
CA LEU A 72 -7.79 -4.83 -0.58
C LEU A 72 -8.29 -3.70 0.33
N PHE A 73 -7.83 -2.47 0.12
CA PHE A 73 -8.11 -1.32 0.96
C PHE A 73 -9.00 -0.31 0.24
N SER A 74 -9.52 0.63 1.03
CA SER A 74 -10.27 1.82 0.63
C SER A 74 -9.52 3.07 1.11
N ASP A 75 -9.91 4.24 0.64
CA ASP A 75 -9.28 5.50 1.04
C ASP A 75 -9.29 5.76 2.56
N GLU A 76 -10.27 5.22 3.28
CA GLU A 76 -10.44 5.45 4.72
C GLU A 76 -9.52 4.59 5.61
N ASN A 77 -8.99 3.48 5.08
CA ASN A 77 -8.29 2.47 5.87
C ASN A 77 -6.89 2.12 5.34
N ILE A 78 -6.41 2.87 4.36
CA ILE A 78 -5.04 2.76 3.86
C ILE A 78 -4.13 3.77 4.56
N ASP A 79 -2.92 3.33 4.90
CA ASP A 79 -1.84 4.21 5.36
C ASP A 79 -0.56 3.93 4.57
N ILE A 80 -0.37 4.65 3.47
CA ILE A 80 0.83 4.51 2.64
C ILE A 80 2.07 5.21 3.24
N ARG A 81 1.85 6.12 4.21
CA ARG A 81 2.89 6.88 4.90
C ARG A 81 3.31 6.26 6.23
N ILE A 82 2.78 5.06 6.54
CA ILE A 82 3.14 4.29 7.71
C ILE A 82 4.66 4.24 7.86
N LYS A 83 5.11 4.43 9.09
CA LYS A 83 6.53 4.47 9.41
C LYS A 83 6.95 3.21 10.14
N THR A 84 8.13 2.71 9.81
CA THR A 84 8.83 1.71 10.60
C THR A 84 9.18 2.26 12.01
N LYS A 85 9.63 1.38 12.91
CA LYS A 85 10.13 1.83 14.24
C LYS A 85 11.35 2.73 14.19
N ASP A 86 12.09 2.70 13.09
CA ASP A 86 13.19 3.62 12.82
C ASP A 86 12.78 4.82 11.95
N ASN A 87 11.48 5.13 11.90
CA ASN A 87 10.92 6.32 11.27
C ASN A 87 11.13 6.39 9.74
N LYS A 88 11.19 5.23 9.06
CA LYS A 88 11.24 5.15 7.59
C LYS A 88 9.88 4.86 7.00
N THR A 89 9.52 5.58 5.95
CA THR A 89 8.32 5.36 5.13
C THR A 89 8.58 4.32 4.04
N PHE A 90 7.55 3.97 3.26
CA PHE A 90 7.76 3.19 2.03
C PHE A 90 8.71 3.86 1.06
N LEU A 91 8.64 5.19 0.91
CA LEU A 91 9.52 5.92 -0.01
C LEU A 91 10.99 5.81 0.42
N ASP A 92 11.27 5.90 1.72
CA ASP A 92 12.63 5.73 2.24
C ASP A 92 13.19 4.33 1.94
N ILE A 93 12.38 3.29 2.20
CA ILE A 93 12.79 1.90 1.92
C ILE A 93 12.99 1.68 0.42
N ALA A 94 12.06 2.16 -0.41
CA ALA A 94 12.15 1.99 -1.85
C ALA A 94 13.37 2.74 -2.43
N LYS A 95 13.70 3.91 -1.88
CA LYS A 95 14.89 4.68 -2.25
C LYS A 95 16.19 3.96 -1.88
N GLU A 96 16.25 3.34 -0.71
CA GLU A 96 17.39 2.49 -0.30
C GLU A 96 17.58 1.29 -1.22
N GLN A 97 16.50 0.78 -1.82
CA GLN A 97 16.52 -0.33 -2.78
C GLN A 97 16.52 0.11 -4.25
N GLN A 98 16.64 1.40 -4.56
CA GLN A 98 16.43 1.92 -5.92
C GLN A 98 17.34 1.27 -6.97
N SER A 99 18.59 0.93 -6.61
CA SER A 99 19.53 0.25 -7.51
C SER A 99 19.12 -1.19 -7.86
N THR A 100 18.39 -1.87 -6.98
CA THR A 100 17.94 -3.26 -7.16
C THR A 100 16.50 -3.32 -7.69
N HIS A 101 15.64 -2.40 -7.23
CA HIS A 101 14.20 -2.42 -7.42
C HIS A 101 13.68 -1.06 -7.92
N GLN A 102 14.30 -0.56 -9.00
CA GLN A 102 13.95 0.74 -9.61
C GLN A 102 12.45 0.88 -9.91
N ALA A 103 11.80 -0.19 -10.40
CA ALA A 103 10.37 -0.17 -10.69
C ALA A 103 9.51 0.04 -9.43
N MET A 104 9.92 -0.53 -8.28
CA MET A 104 9.24 -0.29 -7.01
C MET A 104 9.47 1.14 -6.53
N TYR A 105 10.70 1.66 -6.63
CA TYR A 105 10.97 3.06 -6.31
C TYR A 105 10.08 4.01 -7.11
N SER A 106 10.07 3.90 -8.44
CA SER A 106 9.23 4.75 -9.30
C SER A 106 7.75 4.59 -8.98
N TYR A 107 7.30 3.38 -8.66
CA TYR A 107 5.91 3.15 -8.27
C TYR A 107 5.55 3.81 -6.93
N ILE A 108 6.39 3.69 -5.91
CA ILE A 108 6.15 4.29 -4.59
C ILE A 108 6.25 5.82 -4.64
N GLU A 109 7.21 6.37 -5.37
CA GLU A 109 7.33 7.82 -5.60
C GLU A 109 6.05 8.37 -6.26
N HIS A 110 5.56 7.67 -7.29
CA HIS A 110 4.31 8.02 -7.95
C HIS A 110 3.10 7.91 -7.01
N LEU A 111 3.02 6.84 -6.22
CA LEU A 111 1.94 6.63 -5.24
C LEU A 111 1.90 7.75 -4.19
N PHE A 112 3.06 8.24 -3.74
CA PHE A 112 3.16 9.35 -2.79
C PHE A 112 2.70 10.67 -3.42
N LEU A 113 2.98 10.91 -4.71
CA LEU A 113 2.46 12.07 -5.43
C LEU A 113 0.93 12.02 -5.57
N GLN A 114 0.36 10.84 -5.82
CA GLN A 114 -1.10 10.66 -5.87
C GLN A 114 -1.75 10.98 -4.50
N ASP A 115 -1.17 10.47 -3.42
CA ASP A 115 -1.64 10.70 -2.06
C ASP A 115 -1.51 12.16 -1.64
N GLU A 116 -0.37 12.80 -1.93
CA GLU A 116 -0.17 14.23 -1.72
C GLU A 116 -1.23 15.06 -2.45
N LEU A 117 -1.53 14.75 -3.72
CA LEU A 117 -2.59 15.44 -4.47
C LEU A 117 -3.96 15.32 -3.78
N ILE A 118 -4.30 14.13 -3.26
CA ILE A 118 -5.54 13.89 -2.52
C ILE A 118 -5.56 14.70 -1.21
N GLU A 119 -4.46 14.67 -0.44
CA GLU A 119 -4.33 15.41 0.83
C GLU A 119 -4.46 16.92 0.61
N GLN A 120 -3.77 17.48 -0.39
CA GLN A 120 -3.84 18.91 -0.71
C GLN A 120 -5.23 19.31 -1.20
N ALA A 121 -5.89 18.47 -2.00
CA ALA A 121 -7.27 18.71 -2.44
C ALA A 121 -8.24 18.73 -1.25
N LYS A 122 -8.15 17.75 -0.34
CA LYS A 122 -8.98 17.68 0.89
C LYS A 122 -8.79 18.89 1.82
N GLN A 123 -7.62 19.53 1.76
CA GLN A 123 -7.30 20.72 2.56
C GLN A 123 -7.60 22.04 1.83
N SER A 124 -8.19 22.00 0.63
CA SER A 124 -8.41 23.16 -0.24
C SER A 124 -7.13 23.96 -0.55
N ASN A 125 -5.96 23.31 -0.53
CA ASN A 125 -4.67 23.93 -0.86
C ASN A 125 -4.46 23.97 -2.38
N TRP A 126 -5.30 24.74 -3.09
CA TRP A 126 -5.36 24.77 -4.56
C TRP A 126 -4.05 25.15 -5.24
N ARG A 127 -3.22 25.96 -4.58
CA ARG A 127 -1.89 26.31 -5.08
C ARG A 127 -1.03 25.06 -5.26
N ASP A 128 -1.00 24.19 -4.26
CA ASP A 128 -0.16 22.99 -4.28
C ASP A 128 -0.76 21.93 -5.20
N VAL A 129 -2.11 21.82 -5.25
CA VAL A 129 -2.81 20.98 -6.24
C VAL A 129 -2.43 21.38 -7.67
N ILE A 130 -2.47 22.68 -8.00
CA ILE A 130 -2.08 23.18 -9.32
C ILE A 130 -0.60 22.88 -9.58
N GLU A 131 0.29 23.15 -8.63
CA GLU A 131 1.73 22.88 -8.79
C GLU A 131 2.02 21.40 -9.06
N ILE A 132 1.32 20.48 -8.38
CA ILE A 132 1.44 19.04 -8.62
C ILE A 132 0.96 18.68 -10.04
N LEU A 133 -0.21 19.18 -10.45
CA LEU A 133 -0.78 18.89 -11.77
C LEU A 133 -0.04 19.56 -12.94
N GLU A 134 0.66 20.67 -12.70
CA GLU A 134 1.54 21.28 -13.70
C GLU A 134 2.79 20.42 -13.94
N LYS A 135 3.30 19.76 -12.89
CA LYS A 135 4.44 18.83 -13.00
C LYS A 135 4.05 17.52 -13.68
N ASP A 136 2.88 16.98 -13.37
CA ASP A 136 2.32 15.80 -14.04
C ASP A 136 0.79 15.89 -14.18
N ASN A 137 0.34 16.39 -15.33
CA ASN A 137 -1.08 16.56 -15.61
C ASN A 137 -1.82 15.24 -15.83
N LYS A 138 -1.12 14.13 -16.02
CA LYS A 138 -1.76 12.83 -16.24
C LYS A 138 -2.36 12.29 -14.95
N LEU A 139 -1.83 12.69 -13.79
CA LEU A 139 -2.32 12.30 -12.47
C LEU A 139 -3.83 12.48 -12.33
N ALA A 140 -4.39 13.58 -12.83
CA ALA A 140 -5.84 13.83 -12.76
C ALA A 140 -6.70 12.68 -13.33
N ASN A 141 -6.20 11.99 -14.35
CA ASN A 141 -6.90 10.89 -15.03
C ASN A 141 -6.48 9.51 -14.52
N GLU A 142 -5.77 9.44 -13.39
CA GLU A 142 -5.37 8.19 -12.78
C GLU A 142 -6.30 7.79 -11.65
N LYS A 143 -6.32 6.50 -11.38
CA LYS A 143 -7.07 5.89 -10.28
C LYS A 143 -6.10 5.11 -9.39
N PRO A 144 -5.85 5.56 -8.14
CA PRO A 144 -5.09 4.78 -7.18
C PRO A 144 -5.69 3.38 -6.99
N PRO A 145 -4.88 2.35 -6.73
CA PRO A 145 -5.37 0.96 -6.65
C PRO A 145 -6.36 0.70 -5.50
N TYR A 146 -6.33 1.55 -4.47
CA TYR A 146 -7.21 1.50 -3.30
C TYR A 146 -8.44 2.43 -3.41
N SER A 147 -8.54 3.20 -4.50
CA SER A 147 -9.62 4.19 -4.68
C SER A 147 -10.64 3.71 -5.72
N PRO A 148 -11.95 3.95 -5.48
CA PRO A 148 -12.97 3.74 -6.51
C PRO A 148 -12.97 4.86 -7.57
N CYS A 149 -12.36 6.00 -7.30
CA CYS A 149 -12.50 7.24 -8.07
C CYS A 149 -11.18 7.69 -8.72
N PHE A 150 -11.29 8.46 -9.79
CA PHE A 150 -10.14 9.14 -10.38
C PHE A 150 -9.70 10.33 -9.51
N LEU A 151 -8.43 10.71 -9.58
CA LEU A 151 -7.89 11.82 -8.78
C LEU A 151 -8.61 13.15 -9.03
N ILE A 152 -9.08 13.39 -10.26
CA ILE A 152 -9.88 14.57 -10.58
C ILE A 152 -11.18 14.67 -9.78
N HIS A 153 -11.77 13.55 -9.35
CA HIS A 153 -12.98 13.59 -8.52
C HIS A 153 -12.68 14.22 -7.16
N TYR A 154 -11.55 13.91 -6.52
CA TYR A 154 -11.15 14.56 -5.26
C TYR A 154 -10.92 16.05 -5.45
N VAL A 155 -10.30 16.45 -6.57
CA VAL A 155 -10.09 17.87 -6.91
C VAL A 155 -11.43 18.59 -7.04
N ILE A 156 -12.39 18.02 -7.77
CA ILE A 156 -13.70 18.64 -7.99
C ILE A 156 -14.52 18.68 -6.69
N GLU A 157 -14.66 17.55 -5.99
CA GLU A 157 -15.46 17.42 -4.78
C GLU A 157 -15.04 18.39 -3.68
N ASN A 158 -13.75 18.73 -3.60
CA ASN A 158 -13.25 19.64 -2.57
C ASN A 158 -13.15 21.10 -3.06
N SER A 159 -13.28 21.38 -4.36
CA SER A 159 -13.15 22.74 -4.94
C SER A 159 -14.25 23.73 -4.56
N GLU A 160 -15.39 23.23 -4.08
CA GLU A 160 -16.53 24.04 -3.67
C GLU A 160 -16.59 24.31 -2.15
N SER A 161 -15.58 23.85 -1.39
CA SER A 161 -15.47 23.99 0.07
C SER A 161 -14.53 25.13 0.48
#